data_AF-A0A258C3J0-F1
#
_entry.id   AF-A0A258C3J0-F1
#
_cell.length_a   1.000
_cell.length_b   1.000
_cell.length_c   1.000
_cell.angle_alpha   90.00
_cell.angle_beta   90.00
_cell.angle_gamma   90.00
#
_symmetry.space_group_name_H-M   'P 1'
#
loop_
_entity.id
_entity.type
_entity.pdbx_description
1 polymer ?
#
loop_
_entity_poly.entity_id
_entity_poly.type
_entity_poly.pdbx_seq_one_letter_code
_entity_poly.pdbx_strand_id
1 'polypeptide(L)'
;MKAPEVDQNHIHHISATTTGFGISQEELNKLNENKSNPLLNRGISGLYPTGSTIKPFMASAGLEEKIITPQTSLYCPSTLCVESQFVSCVQFAFF
;
A
#
# COMPACT_ATOMS: atom_id res chain seq x y z
N MET A 1 4.37 -1.24 13.15
CA MET A 1 5.60 -1.34 12.33
C MET A 1 5.95 0.06 11.87
N LYS A 2 7.04 0.66 12.38
CA LYS A 2 7.50 1.97 11.92
C LYS A 2 8.31 1.76 10.66
N ALA A 3 7.97 2.44 9.57
CA ALA A 3 8.71 2.33 8.32
C ALA A 3 10.15 2.83 8.54
N PRO A 4 11.17 2.18 7.96
CA PRO A 4 12.51 2.72 7.94
C PRO A 4 12.49 3.92 7.00
N GLU A 5 12.44 5.09 7.62
CA GLU A 5 12.55 6.40 6.99
C GLU A 5 14.00 6.85 7.14
N VAL A 6 14.59 7.36 6.05
CA VAL A 6 15.93 7.95 6.11
C VAL A 6 15.86 9.20 6.97
N ASP A 7 16.63 9.23 8.07
CA ASP A 7 16.79 10.43 8.87
C ASP A 7 17.53 11.50 8.06
N GLN A 8 16.76 12.45 7.55
CA GLN A 8 17.28 13.56 6.74
C GLN A 8 18.26 14.43 7.56
N ASN A 9 18.14 14.47 8.89
CA ASN A 9 19.08 15.21 9.74
C ASN A 9 20.44 14.52 9.84
N HIS A 10 20.48 13.19 9.75
CA HIS A 10 21.74 12.44 9.70
C HIS A 10 22.53 12.75 8.42
N ILE A 11 21.84 12.95 7.28
CA ILE A 11 22.45 13.35 6.01
C ILE A 11 23.07 14.77 6.09
N HIS A 12 22.48 15.67 6.88
CA HIS A 12 22.99 17.03 7.03
C HIS A 12 24.30 17.12 7.84
N HIS A 13 24.61 16.13 8.69
CA HIS A 13 25.83 16.13 9.52
C HIS A 13 27.10 15.57 8.84
N ILE A 14 26.94 14.85 7.72
CA ILE A 14 28.05 14.20 6.99
C ILE A 14 28.71 15.14 5.97
N SER A 15 28.28 16.41 5.93
CA SER A 15 28.61 17.37 4.86
C SER A 15 29.99 18.06 5.00
N ALA A 16 30.80 17.75 6.02
CA ALA A 16 32.00 18.54 6.31
C ALA A 16 33.32 18.02 5.72
N THR A 17 33.41 16.80 5.16
CA THR A 17 34.75 16.20 4.88
C THR A 17 35.02 15.74 3.45
N THR A 18 34.05 15.73 2.52
CA THR A 18 34.33 15.28 1.14
C THR A 18 33.51 16.07 0.13
N THR A 19 34.16 17.04 -0.53
CA THR A 19 33.74 17.70 -1.80
C THR A 19 32.24 17.96 -1.99
N GLY A 20 31.76 19.07 -1.42
CA GLY A 20 30.57 19.81 -1.90
C GLY A 20 29.21 19.13 -1.75
N PHE A 21 28.45 19.51 -0.72
CA PHE A 21 27.00 19.25 -0.56
C PHE A 21 26.53 17.84 -0.98
N GLY A 22 27.04 16.77 -0.34
CA GLY A 22 26.62 15.42 -0.71
C GLY A 22 26.96 14.33 0.29
N ILE A 23 26.12 13.29 0.28
CA ILE A 23 26.35 12.00 0.95
C ILE A 23 27.58 11.30 0.37
N SER A 24 28.31 10.54 1.19
CA SER A 24 29.44 9.76 0.69
C SER A 24 28.96 8.60 -0.19
N GLN A 25 29.75 8.22 -1.21
CA GLN A 25 29.39 7.13 -2.13
C GLN A 25 29.19 5.79 -1.38
N GLU A 26 29.96 5.57 -0.31
CA GLU A 26 29.86 4.35 0.50
C GLU A 26 28.55 4.28 1.29
N GLU A 27 28.08 5.40 1.84
CA GLU A 27 26.79 5.47 2.54
C GLU A 27 25.61 5.38 1.59
N LEU A 28 25.70 6.01 0.41
CA LEU A 28 24.68 5.86 -0.63
C LEU A 28 24.56 4.40 -1.10
N ASN A 29 25.69 3.72 -1.28
CA ASN A 29 25.71 2.30 -1.62
C ASN A 29 25.06 1.46 -0.50
N LYS A 30 25.38 1.73 0.77
CA LYS A 30 24.74 1.06 1.93
C LYS A 30 23.22 1.30 2.00
N LEU A 31 22.75 2.50 1.64
CA LEU A 31 21.32 2.81 1.60
C LEU A 31 20.60 2.13 0.43
N ASN A 32 21.25 2.03 -0.73
CA ASN A 32 20.73 1.34 -1.92
C ASN A 32 20.70 -0.18 -1.75
N GLU A 33 21.71 -0.77 -1.10
CA GLU A 33 21.79 -2.22 -0.85
C GLU A 33 20.93 -2.68 0.34
N ASN A 34 20.37 -1.74 1.10
CA ASN A 34 19.49 -2.07 2.23
C ASN A 34 18.16 -2.66 1.71
N LYS A 35 17.93 -3.93 2.03
CA LYS A 35 16.69 -4.69 1.71
C LYS A 35 15.40 -3.96 2.12
N SER A 36 15.48 -3.07 3.11
CA SER A 36 14.35 -2.27 3.58
C SER A 36 14.01 -1.07 2.69
N ASN A 37 14.72 -0.84 1.58
CA ASN A 37 14.50 0.23 0.61
C ASN A 37 14.12 1.57 1.27
N PRO A 38 14.99 2.14 2.11
CA PRO A 38 14.65 3.29 2.94
C PRO A 38 14.45 4.57 2.11
N LEU A 39 15.02 4.65 0.90
CA LEU A 39 14.83 5.75 -0.03
C LEU A 39 13.50 5.71 -0.79
N LEU A 40 12.75 4.60 -0.69
CA LEU A 40 11.45 4.48 -1.34
C LEU A 40 10.40 5.25 -0.53
N ASN A 41 9.79 6.25 -1.16
CA ASN A 41 8.59 6.87 -0.62
C ASN A 41 7.40 5.92 -0.77
N ARG A 42 7.07 5.21 0.31
CA ARG A 42 5.98 4.23 0.36
C ARG A 42 4.58 4.87 0.23
N GLY A 43 4.44 6.16 0.52
CA GLY A 43 3.16 6.85 0.45
C GLY A 43 2.68 7.12 -0.98
N ILE A 44 3.62 7.38 -1.90
CA ILE A 44 3.31 7.74 -3.30
C ILE A 44 3.77 6.70 -4.31
N SER A 45 4.88 6.01 -4.05
CA SER A 45 5.50 5.05 -4.98
C SER A 45 5.37 3.60 -4.49
N GLY A 46 4.74 3.39 -3.34
CA GLY A 46 4.44 2.06 -2.84
C GLY A 46 3.18 1.49 -3.50
N LEU A 47 3.32 0.37 -4.20
CA LEU A 47 2.18 -0.42 -4.66
C LEU A 47 1.80 -1.42 -3.56
N TYR A 48 0.61 -1.22 -2.99
CA TYR A 48 0.06 -2.09 -1.96
C TYR A 48 -1.37 -2.47 -2.30
N PRO A 49 -1.79 -3.71 -1.98
CA PRO A 49 -3.21 -4.05 -2.06
C PRO A 49 -3.97 -3.14 -1.10
N THR A 50 -4.93 -2.38 -1.61
CA THR A 50 -5.79 -1.48 -0.83
C THR A 50 -6.65 -2.24 0.18
N GLY A 51 -6.95 -3.51 -0.10
CA GLY A 51 -7.77 -4.35 0.77
C GLY A 51 -9.17 -3.74 0.95
N SER A 52 -9.70 -3.77 2.17
CA SER A 52 -11.04 -3.23 2.46
C SER A 52 -11.17 -1.71 2.27
N THR A 53 -10.07 -0.96 2.13
CA THR A 53 -10.13 0.50 2.00
C THR A 53 -10.73 0.96 0.67
N ILE A 54 -10.78 0.10 -0.36
CA ILE A 54 -11.42 0.42 -1.64
C ILE A 54 -12.96 0.28 -1.59
N LYS A 55 -13.51 -0.44 -0.61
CA LYS A 55 -14.94 -0.80 -0.58
C LYS A 55 -15.88 0.40 -0.62
N PRO A 56 -15.64 1.52 0.11
CA PRO A 56 -16.51 2.69 0.02
C PRO A 56 -16.58 3.29 -1.39
N PHE A 57 -15.46 3.28 -2.13
CA PHE A 57 -15.42 3.77 -3.51
C PHE A 57 -16.21 2.85 -4.46
N MET A 58 -16.11 1.53 -4.27
CA MET A 58 -16.97 0.58 -5.00
C MET A 58 -18.46 0.76 -4.68
N ALA A 59 -18.79 1.02 -3.40
CA ALA A 59 -20.16 1.28 -2.98
C ALA A 59 -20.72 2.58 -3.58
N SER A 60 -19.93 3.65 -3.65
CA SER A 60 -20.35 4.90 -4.29
C SER A 60 -20.61 4.72 -5.78
N ALA A 61 -19.77 3.96 -6.48
CA ALA A 61 -20.01 3.62 -7.88
C ALA A 61 -21.33 2.84 -8.06
N GLY A 62 -21.64 1.90 -7.17
CA GLY A 62 -22.92 1.16 -7.22
C GLY A 62 -24.16 2.05 -7.01
N LEU A 63 -24.04 3.11 -6.20
CA LEU A 63 -25.10 4.10 -6.01
C LEU A 63 -25.24 5.02 -7.24
N GLU A 64 -24.13 5.44 -7.83
CA GLU A 64 -24.11 6.29 -9.03
C GLU A 64 -24.72 5.58 -10.24
N GLU A 65 -24.36 4.32 -10.46
CA GLU A 65 -24.91 3.45 -11.51
C GLU A 65 -26.34 2.95 -11.20
N LYS A 66 -26.91 3.35 -10.05
CA LYS A 66 -28.26 2.96 -9.59
C LYS A 66 -28.47 1.44 -9.47
N ILE A 67 -27.39 0.67 -9.31
CA ILE A 67 -27.44 -0.77 -9.05
C ILE A 67 -27.96 -1.02 -7.62
N ILE A 68 -27.59 -0.15 -6.69
CA ILE A 68 -28.06 -0.15 -5.30
C ILE A 68 -28.65 1.22 -4.93
N THR A 69 -29.46 1.24 -3.88
CA THR A 69 -30.04 2.44 -3.27
C THR A 69 -29.55 2.58 -1.83
N PRO A 70 -29.67 3.77 -1.21
CA PRO A 70 -29.31 3.94 0.20
C PRO A 70 -30.11 3.05 1.17
N GLN A 71 -31.27 2.54 0.74
CA GLN A 71 -32.14 1.64 1.50
C GLN A 71 -31.93 0.16 1.15
N THR A 72 -31.02 -0.14 0.22
CA THR A 72 -30.74 -1.52 -0.19
C THR A 72 -30.11 -2.29 0.97
N SER A 73 -30.78 -3.35 1.41
CA SER A 73 -30.27 -4.30 2.40
C SER A 73 -29.84 -5.58 1.70
N LEU A 74 -28.63 -6.06 2.01
CA LEU A 74 -28.08 -7.30 1.48
C LEU A 74 -27.83 -8.27 2.62
N TYR A 75 -28.08 -9.55 2.37
CA TYR A 75 -27.68 -10.61 3.29
C TYR A 75 -26.15 -10.74 3.29
N CYS A 76 -25.53 -10.69 4.48
CA CYS A 76 -24.08 -10.75 4.65
C CYS A 76 -23.70 -12.02 5.43
N PRO A 77 -23.48 -13.16 4.74
CA PRO A 77 -22.94 -14.36 5.36
C PRO A 77 -21.44 -14.21 5.63
N SER A 78 -20.91 -15.00 6.55
CA SER A 78 -19.47 -15.07 6.83
C SER A 78 -18.64 -15.54 5.62
N THR A 79 -19.25 -16.34 4.74
CA THR A 79 -18.61 -16.86 3.52
C THR A 79 -19.53 -16.68 2.32
N LEU A 80 -18.98 -16.17 1.23
CA LEU A 80 -19.62 -16.11 -0.09
C LEU A 80 -18.97 -17.13 -1.02
N CYS A 81 -19.78 -18.01 -1.61
CA CYS A 81 -19.37 -18.92 -2.68
C CYS A 81 -19.68 -18.30 -4.04
N VAL A 82 -18.67 -18.19 -4.91
CA VAL A 82 -18.86 -17.79 -6.31
C VAL A 82 -18.43 -18.94 -7.20
N GLU A 83 -19.32 -19.44 -8.04
CA GLU A 83 -18.98 -20.50 -9.00
C GLU A 83 -18.07 -19.97 -10.11
N SER A 84 -17.08 -20.77 -10.50
CA SER A 84 -16.13 -20.45 -11.56
C SER A 84 -16.05 -21.61 -12.54
N GLN A 85 -15.68 -21.33 -13.79
CA GLN A 85 -15.54 -22.34 -14.85
C GLN A 85 -14.55 -23.46 -14.46
N PHE A 86 -13.61 -23.19 -13.54
CA PHE A 86 -12.53 -24.11 -13.18
C PHE A 86 -12.73 -24.80 -11.83
N VAL A 87 -13.58 -24.26 -10.94
CA VAL A 87 -13.77 -24.79 -9.58
C VAL A 87 -15.20 -24.59 -9.09
N SER A 88 -15.73 -25.64 -8.45
CA SER A 88 -17.02 -25.60 -7.77
C SER A 88 -16.85 -24.81 -6.46
N CYS A 89 -17.31 -23.56 -6.46
CA CYS A 89 -17.16 -22.55 -5.41
C CYS A 89 -15.73 -22.03 -5.11
N VAL A 90 -15.51 -20.76 -5.44
CA VAL A 90 -14.47 -19.90 -4.88
C VAL A 90 -15.02 -19.23 -3.62
N GLN A 91 -14.38 -19.46 -2.48
CA GLN A 91 -14.84 -18.93 -1.18
C GLN A 91 -14.18 -17.59 -0.85
N PHE A 92 -15.02 -16.59 -0.56
CA PHE A 92 -14.61 -15.32 0.02
C PHE A 92 -15.10 -15.25 1.46
N ALA A 93 -14.17 -15.21 2.41
CA ALA A 93 -14.48 -15.03 3.82
C ALA A 93 -14.39 -13.54 4.19
N PHE A 94 -15.38 -13.06 4.95
CA PHE A 94 -15.41 -11.69 5.44
C PHE A 94 -15.29 -11.73 6.97
N PHE A 95 -14.27 -11.06 7.52
CA PHE A 95 -13.97 -10.96 8.95
C PHE A 95 -14.12 -9.52 9.43
#